data_AF-A0AA51C7E2-F1
#
_entry.id   AF-A0AA51C7E2-F1
#
_cell.length_a   1.000
_cell.length_b   1.000
_cell.length_c   1.000
_cell.angle_alpha   90.00
_cell.angle_beta   90.00
_cell.angle_gamma   90.00
#
_symmetry.space_group_name_H-M   'P 1'
#
loop_
_entity.id
_entity.type
_entity.pdbx_description
1 polymer ?
#
loop_
_entity_poly.entity_id
_entity_poly.type
_entity_poly.pdbx_seq_one_letter_code
_entity_poly.pdbx_strand_id
1 'polypeptide(L)'
;MKKLGLIVNPIAGMGGKVGLKGTDGPDIIARAREMGATPHSPSRAECALSHLLEIKDEIRLITFPGNMGEKVAMQCGFSPEVLLRESISEHVTAREDTLLAAKEALKQNVDLLLFAGGDGTARDIYESVGTELTALGIPSGVKIHSAVFGCSPQQAGELAKLYLNNESTQEKLAEVMDIDETLFRKGIVTARLFGYLNIPFEKRRVQRLKAGSALSEQVSQQAIAAYMARNEMYSDTLYIVGPGTTTRALMIELGLDFTLLGVDVVYNGKLIAKDVSEETLLKLCSRYKKIKLIVTPIGGQGFLFGRGNQQISPRVLCFFSRNDIFILSTPAKLHALEGAPLLMDTGDATIDQILSGYIRIVTGFNEFVMYAISAM
;
A
#
# COMPACT_ATOMS: atom_id res chain seq x y z
N MET A 1 19.45 -23.78 16.50
CA MET A 1 19.16 -23.79 15.04
C MET A 1 17.79 -23.19 14.84
N LYS A 2 17.68 -22.24 13.90
CA LYS A 2 16.40 -21.66 13.50
C LYS A 2 15.62 -22.66 12.64
N LYS A 3 14.30 -22.69 12.73
CA LYS A 3 13.41 -23.52 11.93
C LYS A 3 12.85 -22.70 10.78
N LEU A 4 13.14 -23.10 9.56
CA LEU A 4 12.59 -22.50 8.35
C LEU A 4 11.52 -23.40 7.77
N GLY A 5 10.29 -22.91 7.62
CA GLY A 5 9.25 -23.58 6.85
C GLY A 5 9.34 -23.20 5.37
N LEU A 6 9.18 -24.16 4.46
CA LEU A 6 9.09 -23.93 3.02
C LEU A 6 7.82 -24.55 2.45
N ILE A 7 6.99 -23.73 1.80
CA ILE A 7 5.82 -24.16 1.02
C ILE A 7 5.95 -23.65 -0.41
N VAL A 8 5.96 -24.53 -1.39
CA VAL A 8 5.94 -24.16 -2.81
C VAL A 8 4.56 -24.51 -3.37
N ASN A 9 3.82 -23.53 -3.89
CA ASN A 9 2.63 -23.82 -4.69
C ASN A 9 3.09 -24.10 -6.14
N PRO A 10 3.09 -25.38 -6.60
CA PRO A 10 3.67 -25.73 -7.89
C PRO A 10 2.83 -25.25 -9.09
N ILE A 11 1.60 -24.81 -8.85
CA ILE A 11 0.68 -24.36 -9.90
C ILE A 11 0.80 -22.85 -10.13
N ALA A 12 1.32 -22.11 -9.14
CA ALA A 12 1.42 -20.66 -9.25
C ALA A 12 2.32 -20.22 -10.42
N GLY A 13 1.90 -19.14 -11.08
CA GLY A 13 2.62 -18.53 -12.20
C GLY A 13 2.41 -19.17 -13.57
N MET A 14 1.73 -20.32 -13.69
CA MET A 14 1.51 -20.98 -14.99
C MET A 14 0.63 -20.15 -15.93
N GLY A 15 -0.41 -19.49 -15.42
CA GLY A 15 -1.42 -18.82 -16.27
C GLY A 15 -0.90 -17.60 -17.01
N GLY A 16 0.03 -16.85 -16.39
CA GLY A 16 0.51 -15.60 -16.94
C GLY A 16 1.23 -15.72 -18.28
N LYS A 17 2.05 -16.76 -18.48
CA LYS A 17 2.80 -16.99 -19.72
C LYS A 17 1.92 -17.35 -20.91
N VAL A 18 0.77 -17.98 -20.66
CA VAL A 18 -0.19 -18.40 -21.68
C VAL A 18 -1.35 -17.40 -21.83
N GLY A 19 -1.22 -16.20 -21.26
CA GLY A 19 -2.24 -15.15 -21.31
C GLY A 19 -3.50 -15.46 -20.49
N LEU A 20 -3.48 -16.51 -19.68
CA LEU A 20 -4.55 -16.83 -18.74
C LEU A 20 -4.39 -15.92 -17.52
N LYS A 21 -5.48 -15.25 -17.15
CA LYS A 21 -5.49 -14.18 -16.14
C LYS A 21 -5.18 -14.64 -14.71
N GLY A 22 -4.96 -15.95 -14.50
CA GLY A 22 -4.72 -16.68 -13.26
C GLY A 22 -4.66 -18.19 -13.54
N THR A 23 -4.56 -19.03 -12.51
CA THR A 23 -4.57 -20.51 -12.60
C THR A 23 -5.64 -21.14 -11.71
N ASP A 24 -6.65 -20.36 -11.31
CA ASP A 24 -7.59 -20.82 -10.30
C ASP A 24 -8.73 -21.61 -10.94
N GLY A 25 -8.73 -22.92 -10.66
CA GLY A 25 -9.71 -23.89 -11.14
C GLY A 25 -9.08 -25.00 -11.99
N PRO A 26 -9.51 -26.26 -11.84
CA PRO A 26 -8.92 -27.41 -12.53
C PRO A 26 -8.95 -27.27 -14.06
N ASP A 27 -10.01 -26.68 -14.62
CA ASP A 27 -10.15 -26.45 -16.07
C ASP A 27 -9.12 -25.48 -16.64
N ILE A 28 -8.75 -24.45 -15.87
CA ILE A 28 -7.77 -23.43 -16.28
C ILE A 28 -6.35 -23.99 -16.19
N ILE A 29 -6.09 -24.84 -15.19
CA ILE A 29 -4.82 -25.55 -15.04
C ILE A 29 -4.62 -26.53 -16.19
N ALA A 30 -5.65 -27.31 -16.55
CA ALA A 30 -5.62 -28.22 -17.70
C ALA A 30 -5.32 -27.45 -18.99
N ARG A 31 -6.07 -26.36 -19.23
CA ARG A 31 -5.86 -25.49 -20.41
C ARG A 31 -4.47 -24.84 -20.43
N ALA A 32 -3.95 -24.41 -19.29
CA ALA A 32 -2.60 -23.85 -19.21
C ALA A 32 -1.54 -24.90 -19.60
N ARG A 33 -1.70 -26.15 -19.15
CA ARG A 33 -0.81 -27.26 -19.51
C ARG A 33 -0.89 -27.61 -20.99
N GLU A 34 -2.09 -27.66 -21.57
CA GLU A 34 -2.29 -27.86 -23.02
C GLU A 34 -1.62 -26.76 -23.85
N MET A 35 -1.62 -25.52 -23.35
CA MET A 35 -0.94 -24.38 -23.96
C MET A 35 0.58 -24.35 -23.70
N GLY A 36 1.15 -25.39 -23.07
CA GLY A 36 2.59 -25.53 -22.82
C GLY A 36 3.12 -24.73 -21.63
N ALA A 37 2.25 -24.29 -20.71
CA ALA A 37 2.69 -23.58 -19.51
C ALA A 37 3.53 -24.48 -18.60
N THR A 38 4.71 -24.01 -18.20
CA THR A 38 5.57 -24.67 -17.22
C THR A 38 5.46 -24.01 -15.85
N PRO A 39 5.48 -24.80 -14.74
CA PRO A 39 5.56 -24.28 -13.38
C PRO A 39 6.71 -23.29 -13.21
N HIS A 40 6.45 -22.14 -12.59
CA HIS A 40 7.45 -21.10 -12.35
C HIS A 40 7.90 -21.02 -10.90
N SER A 41 7.04 -21.41 -9.95
CA SER A 41 7.34 -21.35 -8.52
C SER A 41 8.57 -22.15 -8.08
N PRO A 42 8.86 -23.36 -8.61
CA PRO A 42 10.03 -24.13 -8.18
C PRO A 42 11.35 -23.40 -8.41
N SER A 43 11.59 -22.86 -9.61
CA SER A 43 12.83 -22.14 -9.92
C SER A 43 12.96 -20.82 -9.17
N ARG A 44 11.82 -20.18 -8.85
CA ARG A 44 11.79 -18.98 -7.99
C ARG A 44 12.17 -19.34 -6.55
N ALA A 45 11.66 -20.45 -6.03
CA ALA A 45 12.03 -20.96 -4.71
C ALA A 45 13.52 -21.37 -4.65
N GLU A 46 14.04 -22.04 -5.69
CA GLU A 46 15.48 -22.37 -5.80
C GLU A 46 16.34 -21.11 -5.70
N CYS A 47 15.96 -20.06 -6.44
CA CYS A 47 16.64 -18.77 -6.43
C CYS A 47 16.62 -18.09 -5.05
N ALA A 48 15.57 -18.26 -4.26
CA ALA A 48 15.53 -17.72 -2.90
C ALA A 48 16.39 -18.56 -1.94
N LEU A 49 16.29 -19.89 -2.03
CA LEU A 49 17.06 -20.81 -1.19
C LEU A 49 18.57 -20.72 -1.42
N SER A 50 19.02 -20.39 -2.64
CA SER A 50 20.46 -20.24 -2.92
C SER A 50 21.13 -19.18 -2.04
N HIS A 51 20.40 -18.15 -1.60
CA HIS A 51 20.91 -17.13 -0.68
C HIS A 51 21.02 -17.60 0.77
N LEU A 52 20.40 -18.74 1.11
CA LEU A 52 20.44 -19.33 2.44
C LEU A 52 21.52 -20.40 2.59
N LEU A 53 22.24 -20.73 1.51
CA LEU A 53 23.27 -21.77 1.53
C LEU A 53 24.40 -21.51 2.52
N GLU A 54 24.78 -20.24 2.69
CA GLU A 54 25.83 -19.83 3.62
C GLU A 54 25.48 -20.14 5.08
N ILE A 55 24.18 -20.22 5.41
CA ILE A 55 23.67 -20.45 6.77
C ILE A 55 22.91 -21.78 6.86
N LYS A 56 23.07 -22.65 5.86
CA LYS A 56 22.36 -23.92 5.74
C LYS A 56 22.50 -24.81 6.98
N ASP A 57 23.71 -24.89 7.54
CA ASP A 57 23.99 -25.75 8.69
C ASP A 57 23.43 -25.19 10.01
N GLU A 58 22.97 -23.93 10.02
CA GLU A 58 22.35 -23.27 11.15
C GLU A 58 20.80 -23.34 11.12
N ILE A 59 20.25 -23.79 10.00
CA ILE A 59 18.81 -23.86 9.73
C ILE A 59 18.34 -25.32 9.71
N ARG A 60 17.25 -25.59 10.42
CA ARG A 60 16.44 -26.79 10.22
C ARG A 60 15.31 -26.47 9.25
N LEU A 61 15.43 -26.95 8.01
CA LEU A 61 14.43 -26.74 6.97
C LEU A 61 13.30 -27.77 7.09
N ILE A 62 12.06 -27.31 7.22
CA ILE A 62 10.84 -28.12 7.23
C ILE A 62 10.07 -27.83 5.94
N THR A 63 9.62 -28.87 5.25
CA THR A 63 8.84 -28.74 4.01
C THR A 63 7.85 -29.88 3.84
N PHE A 64 7.19 -29.92 2.67
CA PHE A 64 6.09 -30.83 2.36
C PHE A 64 6.39 -31.63 1.09
N PRO A 65 5.70 -32.76 0.87
CA PRO A 65 6.12 -33.79 -0.06
C PRO A 65 6.19 -33.32 -1.51
N GLY A 66 7.15 -33.89 -2.24
CA GLY A 66 7.34 -33.73 -3.67
C GLY A 66 7.43 -32.27 -4.13
N ASN A 67 6.43 -31.85 -4.90
CA ASN A 67 6.40 -30.54 -5.55
C ASN A 67 6.10 -29.38 -4.58
N MET A 68 5.72 -29.65 -3.32
CA MET A 68 5.44 -28.61 -2.32
C MET A 68 6.67 -28.06 -1.59
N GLY A 69 7.86 -28.48 -2.00
CA GLY A 69 9.12 -27.88 -1.57
C GLY A 69 10.23 -28.89 -1.33
N GLU A 70 9.92 -30.17 -1.08
CA GLU A 70 10.90 -31.25 -0.90
C GLU A 70 11.91 -31.31 -2.05
N LYS A 71 11.44 -31.41 -3.30
CA LYS A 71 12.33 -31.54 -4.46
C LYS A 71 13.25 -30.33 -4.62
N VAL A 72 12.70 -29.12 -4.48
CA VAL A 72 13.44 -27.86 -4.60
C VAL A 72 14.49 -27.74 -3.50
N ALA A 73 14.12 -28.03 -2.25
CA ALA A 73 15.03 -27.98 -1.12
C ALA A 73 16.22 -28.95 -1.32
N MET A 74 15.94 -30.20 -1.72
CA MET A 74 16.98 -31.19 -1.98
C MET A 74 17.87 -30.80 -3.16
N GLN A 75 17.31 -30.24 -4.23
CA GLN A 75 18.08 -29.74 -5.39
C GLN A 75 19.01 -28.59 -5.02
N CYS A 76 18.59 -27.71 -4.12
CA CYS A 76 19.45 -26.69 -3.53
C CYS A 76 20.45 -27.26 -2.50
N GLY A 77 20.45 -28.57 -2.26
CA GLY A 77 21.40 -29.23 -1.38
C GLY A 77 20.99 -29.22 0.11
N PHE A 78 19.79 -28.77 0.47
CA PHE A 78 19.27 -28.91 1.83
C PHE A 78 18.87 -30.36 2.14
N SER A 79 18.89 -30.72 3.42
CA SER A 79 18.33 -31.99 3.93
C SER A 79 17.06 -31.67 4.72
N PRO A 80 15.91 -31.45 4.05
CA PRO A 80 14.70 -31.01 4.73
C PRO A 80 14.06 -32.14 5.54
N GLU A 81 13.42 -31.77 6.63
CA GLU A 81 12.42 -32.60 7.30
C GLU A 81 11.09 -32.46 6.54
N VAL A 82 10.61 -33.58 5.98
CA VAL A 82 9.40 -33.60 5.16
C VAL A 82 8.24 -34.12 5.99
N LEU A 83 7.22 -33.29 6.18
CA LEU A 83 6.02 -33.61 6.94
C LEU A 83 4.86 -34.01 6.03
N LEU A 84 3.81 -34.62 6.59
CA LEU A 84 2.55 -34.93 5.91
C LEU A 84 2.68 -35.83 4.65
N ARG A 85 3.71 -36.69 4.59
CA ARG A 85 3.93 -37.64 3.46
C ARG A 85 2.73 -38.53 3.15
N GLU A 86 1.94 -38.88 4.15
CA GLU A 86 0.75 -39.74 3.99
C GLU A 86 -0.52 -38.95 3.65
N SER A 87 -0.49 -37.62 3.80
CA SER A 87 -1.67 -36.76 3.64
C SER A 87 -1.63 -35.87 2.39
N ILE A 88 -0.44 -35.58 1.87
CA ILE A 88 -0.23 -34.72 0.70
C ILE A 88 0.41 -35.55 -0.42
N SER A 89 -0.17 -35.49 -1.62
CA SER A 89 0.40 -36.20 -2.78
C SER A 89 1.65 -35.50 -3.32
N GLU A 90 2.65 -36.29 -3.74
CA GLU A 90 3.92 -35.76 -4.24
C GLU A 90 3.83 -35.05 -5.62
N HIS A 91 2.72 -35.26 -6.35
CA HIS A 91 2.58 -34.87 -7.75
C HIS A 91 1.44 -33.88 -8.01
N VAL A 92 0.28 -34.14 -7.42
CA VAL A 92 -0.93 -33.34 -7.58
C VAL A 92 -1.26 -32.70 -6.24
N THR A 93 -1.37 -31.38 -6.24
CA THR A 93 -1.61 -30.58 -5.02
C THR A 93 -2.81 -29.66 -5.24
N ALA A 94 -3.55 -29.39 -4.19
CA ALA A 94 -4.70 -28.52 -4.17
C ALA A 94 -4.53 -27.39 -3.13
N ARG A 95 -5.53 -26.51 -3.05
CA ARG A 95 -5.58 -25.42 -2.06
C ARG A 95 -5.54 -25.98 -0.64
N GLU A 96 -6.28 -27.06 -0.40
CA GLU A 96 -6.40 -27.74 0.88
C GLU A 96 -5.05 -28.21 1.40
N ASP A 97 -4.15 -28.65 0.51
CA ASP A 97 -2.79 -29.06 0.88
C ASP A 97 -1.95 -27.87 1.35
N THR A 98 -2.13 -26.69 0.75
CA THR A 98 -1.45 -25.45 1.18
C THR A 98 -1.94 -25.01 2.56
N LEU A 99 -3.25 -25.10 2.81
CA LEU A 99 -3.84 -24.80 4.12
C LEU A 99 -3.33 -25.77 5.20
N LEU A 100 -3.30 -27.07 4.88
CA LEU A 100 -2.82 -28.11 5.78
C LEU A 100 -1.34 -27.92 6.11
N ALA A 101 -0.52 -27.67 5.09
CA ALA A 101 0.90 -27.40 5.23
C ALA A 101 1.19 -26.17 6.11
N ALA A 102 0.49 -25.06 5.88
CA ALA A 102 0.68 -23.84 6.66
C ALA A 102 0.30 -24.04 8.14
N LYS A 103 -0.80 -24.74 8.42
CA LYS A 103 -1.20 -25.09 9.79
C LYS A 103 -0.18 -25.98 10.48
N GLU A 104 0.38 -26.95 9.77
CA GLU A 104 1.39 -27.83 10.35
C GLU A 104 2.70 -27.07 10.62
N ALA A 105 3.11 -26.18 9.72
CA ALA A 105 4.27 -25.30 9.94
C ALA A 105 4.11 -24.45 11.21
N LEU A 106 2.92 -23.90 11.46
CA LEU A 106 2.60 -23.17 12.69
C LEU A 106 2.74 -24.08 13.93
N LYS A 107 2.18 -25.29 13.91
CA LYS A 107 2.30 -26.24 15.04
C LYS A 107 3.74 -26.63 15.35
N GLN A 108 4.57 -26.74 14.32
CA GLN A 108 5.99 -27.06 14.47
C GLN A 108 6.83 -25.89 15.02
N ASN A 109 6.19 -24.72 15.25
CA ASN A 109 6.82 -23.49 15.71
C ASN A 109 8.00 -23.11 14.82
N VAL A 110 7.79 -23.01 13.51
CA VAL A 110 8.81 -22.49 12.59
C VAL A 110 9.06 -21.00 12.89
N ASP A 111 10.32 -20.56 12.82
CA ASP A 111 10.70 -19.17 13.06
C ASP A 111 10.29 -18.26 11.88
N LEU A 112 10.40 -18.79 10.65
CA LEU A 112 10.01 -18.10 9.43
C LEU A 112 9.35 -19.09 8.47
N LEU A 113 8.23 -18.71 7.85
CA LEU A 113 7.62 -19.45 6.76
C LEU A 113 7.90 -18.77 5.41
N LEU A 114 8.77 -19.36 4.61
CA LEU A 114 8.92 -18.99 3.20
C LEU A 114 7.89 -19.72 2.35
N PHE A 115 7.17 -18.97 1.51
CA PHE A 115 6.22 -19.57 0.58
C PHE A 115 6.34 -19.04 -0.85
N ALA A 116 6.40 -19.93 -1.84
CA ALA A 116 6.46 -19.55 -3.25
C ALA A 116 5.07 -19.63 -3.89
N GLY A 117 4.55 -18.48 -4.33
CA GLY A 117 3.18 -18.39 -4.84
C GLY A 117 2.78 -17.01 -5.39
N GLY A 118 1.47 -16.84 -5.56
CA GLY A 118 0.82 -15.55 -5.85
C GLY A 118 -0.13 -15.13 -4.73
N ASP A 119 -0.95 -14.11 -4.96
CA ASP A 119 -1.87 -13.57 -3.94
C ASP A 119 -2.86 -14.61 -3.39
N GLY A 120 -3.36 -15.53 -4.23
CA GLY A 120 -4.20 -16.65 -3.79
C GLY A 120 -3.48 -17.53 -2.75
N THR A 121 -2.19 -17.85 -2.98
CA THR A 121 -1.37 -18.57 -1.99
C THR A 121 -1.20 -17.74 -0.72
N ALA A 122 -0.92 -16.44 -0.83
CA ALA A 122 -0.77 -15.57 0.34
C ALA A 122 -2.06 -15.51 1.18
N ARG A 123 -3.23 -15.50 0.53
CA ARG A 123 -4.53 -15.63 1.19
C ARG A 123 -4.63 -16.97 1.94
N ASP A 124 -4.28 -18.08 1.30
CA ASP A 124 -4.36 -19.40 1.93
C ASP A 124 -3.42 -19.52 3.15
N ILE A 125 -2.21 -18.94 3.06
CA ILE A 125 -1.29 -18.85 4.21
C ILE A 125 -1.95 -18.03 5.33
N TYR A 126 -2.45 -16.84 5.04
CA TYR A 126 -3.13 -15.99 6.03
C TYR A 126 -4.32 -16.68 6.70
N GLU A 127 -5.19 -17.36 5.94
CA GLU A 127 -6.33 -18.11 6.48
C GLU A 127 -5.90 -19.22 7.45
N SER A 128 -4.66 -19.71 7.31
CA SER A 128 -4.13 -20.83 8.09
C SER A 128 -3.38 -20.40 9.35
N VAL A 129 -2.63 -19.30 9.27
CA VAL A 129 -1.69 -18.90 10.34
C VAL A 129 -1.97 -17.52 10.93
N GLY A 130 -2.88 -16.75 10.34
CA GLY A 130 -3.22 -15.40 10.79
C GLY A 130 -1.97 -14.51 10.94
N THR A 131 -1.80 -13.89 12.09
CA THR A 131 -0.63 -13.06 12.44
C THR A 131 0.35 -13.77 13.39
N GLU A 132 0.13 -15.05 13.69
CA GLU A 132 0.89 -15.78 14.71
C GLU A 132 2.26 -16.24 14.22
N LEU A 133 2.40 -16.43 12.90
CA LEU A 133 3.62 -16.89 12.27
C LEU A 133 4.17 -15.84 11.31
N THR A 134 5.46 -15.54 11.45
CA THR A 134 6.17 -14.67 10.51
C THR A 134 6.35 -15.42 9.18
N ALA A 135 5.82 -14.83 8.12
CA ALA A 135 5.81 -15.42 6.78
C ALA A 135 6.42 -14.44 5.76
N LEU A 136 7.06 -14.96 4.73
CA LEU A 136 7.60 -14.16 3.63
C LEU A 136 7.36 -14.85 2.30
N GLY A 137 6.71 -14.13 1.39
CA GLY A 137 6.38 -14.63 0.06
C GLY A 137 7.55 -14.52 -0.93
N ILE A 138 7.78 -15.59 -1.69
CA ILE A 138 8.65 -15.65 -2.86
C ILE A 138 7.79 -15.41 -4.10
N PRO A 139 7.94 -14.27 -4.81
CA PRO A 139 7.03 -13.88 -5.87
C PRO A 139 7.13 -14.83 -7.06
N SER A 140 6.04 -15.57 -7.31
CA SER A 140 5.93 -16.55 -8.40
C SER A 140 4.76 -16.26 -9.36
N GLY A 141 3.82 -15.41 -8.95
CA GLY A 141 2.69 -14.96 -9.78
C GLY A 141 3.02 -13.76 -10.69
N VAL A 142 2.18 -13.53 -11.71
CA VAL A 142 2.29 -12.39 -12.64
C VAL A 142 1.56 -11.13 -12.20
N LYS A 143 0.75 -11.20 -11.14
CA LYS A 143 -0.06 -10.10 -10.59
C LYS A 143 -0.05 -10.20 -9.07
N ILE A 144 1.04 -9.77 -8.46
CA ILE A 144 1.18 -9.79 -7.00
C ILE A 144 0.81 -8.40 -6.47
N HIS A 145 -0.21 -8.35 -5.62
CA HIS A 145 -0.78 -7.16 -5.01
C HIS A 145 -0.47 -7.10 -3.51
N SER A 146 -0.32 -8.24 -2.86
CA SER A 146 -0.01 -8.32 -1.43
C SER A 146 1.38 -7.76 -1.13
N ALA A 147 1.50 -7.04 -0.01
CA ALA A 147 2.76 -6.47 0.48
C ALA A 147 3.63 -7.48 1.24
N VAL A 148 3.27 -8.77 1.21
CA VAL A 148 3.91 -9.86 1.97
C VAL A 148 5.04 -10.57 1.21
N PHE A 149 5.30 -10.16 -0.02
CA PHE A 149 6.32 -10.75 -0.89
C PHE A 149 7.63 -9.94 -0.87
N GLY A 150 8.76 -10.59 -1.09
CA GLY A 150 9.98 -9.89 -1.49
C GLY A 150 9.80 -9.25 -2.88
N CYS A 151 10.52 -8.16 -3.16
CA CYS A 151 10.49 -7.50 -4.48
C CYS A 151 10.92 -8.41 -5.64
N SER A 152 11.76 -9.41 -5.33
CA SER A 152 12.17 -10.48 -6.25
C SER A 152 12.48 -11.75 -5.43
N PRO A 153 12.61 -12.93 -6.06
CA PRO A 153 12.98 -14.15 -5.35
C PRO A 153 14.35 -14.04 -4.66
N GLN A 154 15.31 -13.36 -5.30
CA GLN A 154 16.62 -13.06 -4.71
C GLN A 154 16.45 -12.24 -3.42
N GLN A 155 15.68 -11.15 -3.49
CA GLN A 155 15.45 -10.27 -2.35
C GLN A 155 14.65 -10.95 -1.22
N ALA A 156 13.75 -11.87 -1.56
CA ALA A 156 13.07 -12.71 -0.57
C ALA A 156 14.06 -13.64 0.16
N GLY A 157 14.99 -14.26 -0.57
CA GLY A 157 16.05 -15.08 0.01
C GLY A 157 17.02 -14.29 0.90
N GLU A 158 17.47 -13.13 0.43
CA GLU A 158 18.35 -12.24 1.19
C GLU A 158 17.67 -11.73 2.47
N LEU A 159 16.40 -11.33 2.39
CA LEU A 159 15.64 -10.88 3.57
C LEU A 159 15.41 -12.02 4.57
N ALA A 160 15.13 -13.24 4.07
CA ALA A 160 15.04 -14.42 4.92
C ALA A 160 16.36 -14.71 5.64
N LYS A 161 17.50 -14.59 4.95
CA LYS A 161 18.83 -14.76 5.52
C LYS A 161 19.06 -13.79 6.69
N LEU A 162 18.80 -12.50 6.44
CA LEU A 162 18.97 -11.45 7.44
C LEU A 162 18.10 -11.68 8.68
N TYR A 163 16.85 -12.11 8.48
CA TYR A 163 15.92 -12.42 9.56
C TYR A 163 16.39 -13.65 10.37
N LEU A 164 16.80 -14.73 9.70
CA LEU A 164 17.25 -15.95 10.35
C LEU A 164 18.57 -15.75 11.13
N ASN A 165 19.44 -14.85 10.67
CA ASN A 165 20.66 -14.43 11.37
C ASN A 165 20.41 -13.43 12.52
N ASN A 166 19.17 -12.95 12.71
CA ASN A 166 18.81 -11.86 13.63
C ASN A 166 19.48 -10.51 13.30
N GLU A 167 19.93 -10.32 12.05
CA GLU A 167 20.47 -9.04 11.55
C GLU A 167 19.34 -8.06 11.17
N SER A 168 18.14 -8.57 10.88
CA SER A 168 16.91 -7.81 10.78
C SER A 168 15.91 -8.32 11.81
N THR A 169 15.68 -7.55 12.87
CA THR A 169 14.74 -7.89 13.96
C THR A 169 13.40 -7.18 13.83
N GLN A 170 13.21 -6.37 12.79
CA GLN A 170 11.96 -5.64 12.59
C GLN A 170 10.96 -6.51 11.84
N GLU A 171 9.81 -6.69 12.46
CA GLU A 171 8.64 -7.30 11.85
C GLU A 171 7.59 -6.24 11.60
N LYS A 172 6.76 -6.47 10.57
CA LYS A 172 5.66 -5.58 10.24
C LYS A 172 4.46 -6.38 9.77
N LEU A 173 3.26 -5.94 10.17
CA LEU A 173 2.02 -6.37 9.53
C LEU A 173 1.91 -5.81 8.12
N ALA A 174 1.86 -6.70 7.13
CA ALA A 174 1.72 -6.36 5.72
C ALA A 174 0.41 -6.91 5.14
N GLU A 175 -0.18 -6.13 4.24
CA GLU A 175 -1.50 -6.40 3.66
C GLU A 175 -1.46 -7.63 2.75
N VAL A 176 -2.37 -8.57 3.00
CA VAL A 176 -2.71 -9.64 2.07
C VAL A 176 -3.90 -9.17 1.23
N MET A 177 -3.61 -8.93 -0.04
CA MET A 177 -4.55 -8.40 -1.04
C MET A 177 -4.75 -9.45 -2.12
N ASP A 178 -5.99 -9.74 -2.49
CA ASP A 178 -6.27 -10.59 -3.65
C ASP A 178 -7.37 -9.94 -4.50
N ILE A 179 -7.35 -10.24 -5.79
CA ILE A 179 -8.33 -9.72 -6.75
C ILE A 179 -9.54 -10.64 -6.78
N ASP A 180 -10.73 -10.04 -6.81
CA ASP A 180 -11.93 -10.81 -7.19
C ASP A 180 -11.84 -11.18 -8.68
N GLU A 181 -11.45 -12.42 -8.95
CA GLU A 181 -11.28 -12.90 -10.32
C GLU A 181 -12.57 -12.88 -11.14
N THR A 182 -13.76 -12.98 -10.51
CA THR A 182 -15.04 -12.93 -11.23
C THR A 182 -15.32 -11.53 -11.76
N LEU A 183 -15.00 -10.50 -10.97
CA LEU A 183 -15.03 -9.10 -11.38
C LEU A 183 -13.91 -8.78 -12.38
N PHE A 184 -12.72 -9.37 -12.19
CA PHE A 184 -11.59 -9.21 -13.09
C PHE A 184 -11.84 -9.80 -14.49
N ARG A 185 -12.57 -10.92 -14.58
CA ARG A 185 -13.01 -11.50 -15.87
C ARG A 185 -13.96 -10.56 -16.61
N LYS A 186 -14.77 -9.78 -15.87
CA LYS A 186 -15.64 -8.72 -16.40
C LYS A 186 -14.90 -7.40 -16.67
N GLY A 187 -13.57 -7.36 -16.52
CA GLY A 187 -12.75 -6.17 -16.77
C GLY A 187 -12.69 -5.17 -15.60
N ILE A 188 -13.28 -5.50 -14.45
CA ILE A 188 -13.30 -4.65 -13.25
C ILE A 188 -12.18 -5.11 -12.33
N VAL A 189 -11.21 -4.23 -12.06
CA VAL A 189 -10.09 -4.53 -11.16
C VAL A 189 -10.43 -4.03 -9.77
N THR A 190 -10.82 -4.93 -8.86
CA THR A 190 -11.05 -4.63 -7.46
C THR A 190 -10.17 -5.55 -6.61
N ALA A 191 -9.13 -4.99 -5.99
CA ALA A 191 -8.32 -5.70 -5.01
C ALA A 191 -9.00 -5.56 -3.64
N ARG A 192 -9.24 -6.68 -2.95
CA ARG A 192 -9.85 -6.73 -1.63
C ARG A 192 -8.78 -7.06 -0.59
N LEU A 193 -8.84 -6.37 0.55
CA LEU A 193 -8.04 -6.72 1.72
C LEU A 193 -8.63 -7.97 2.38
N PHE A 194 -7.84 -9.04 2.47
CA PHE A 194 -8.21 -10.28 3.16
C PHE A 194 -7.73 -10.30 4.61
N GLY A 195 -6.59 -9.66 4.87
CA GLY A 195 -6.04 -9.51 6.21
C GLY A 195 -4.57 -9.12 6.19
N TYR A 196 -3.84 -9.54 7.22
CA TYR A 196 -2.45 -9.16 7.44
C TYR A 196 -1.61 -10.39 7.82
N LEU A 197 -0.41 -10.49 7.25
CA LEU A 197 0.62 -11.41 7.71
C LEU A 197 1.72 -10.61 8.41
N ASN A 198 2.33 -11.21 9.43
CA ASN A 198 3.55 -10.67 9.99
C ASN A 198 4.72 -11.05 9.06
N ILE A 199 5.50 -10.07 8.62
CA ILE A 199 6.61 -10.27 7.68
C ILE A 199 7.91 -9.70 8.25
N PRO A 200 9.08 -10.27 7.92
CA PRO A 200 10.35 -9.59 8.15
C PRO A 200 10.38 -8.30 7.33
N PHE A 201 10.84 -7.20 7.92
CA PHE A 201 10.79 -5.88 7.29
C PHE A 201 12.17 -5.28 7.06
N GLU A 202 12.50 -5.03 5.80
CA GLU A 202 13.61 -4.18 5.40
C GLU A 202 13.17 -3.26 4.25
N LYS A 203 13.31 -1.94 4.44
CA LYS A 203 12.71 -0.88 3.60
C LYS A 203 13.01 -0.98 2.09
N ARG A 204 14.08 -1.67 1.69
CA ARG A 204 14.52 -1.82 0.29
C ARG A 204 14.15 -3.15 -0.37
N ARG A 205 13.77 -4.19 0.41
CA ARG A 205 13.65 -5.57 -0.09
C ARG A 205 12.22 -6.13 -0.11
N VAL A 206 11.28 -5.43 0.54
CA VAL A 206 9.86 -5.81 0.56
C VAL A 206 9.10 -5.16 -0.59
N GLN A 207 8.27 -5.96 -1.26
CA GLN A 207 7.41 -5.53 -2.36
C GLN A 207 6.48 -4.41 -1.89
N ARG A 208 6.50 -3.28 -2.60
CA ARG A 208 5.55 -2.19 -2.37
C ARG A 208 4.19 -2.58 -2.97
N LEU A 209 3.12 -2.15 -2.31
CA LEU A 209 1.77 -2.17 -2.87
C LEU A 209 1.81 -1.65 -4.31
N LYS A 210 1.14 -2.36 -5.21
CA LYS A 210 1.00 -1.93 -6.60
C LYS A 210 0.23 -0.61 -6.61
N ALA A 211 0.95 0.49 -6.80
CA ALA A 211 0.34 1.77 -7.10
C ALA A 211 -0.44 1.62 -8.41
N GLY A 212 -1.68 2.12 -8.45
CA GLY A 212 -2.37 2.32 -9.73
C GLY A 212 -1.48 3.11 -10.69
N SER A 213 -1.68 2.96 -12.00
CA SER A 213 -0.97 3.75 -13.00
C SER A 213 -0.96 5.22 -12.58
N ALA A 214 0.21 5.85 -12.55
CA ALA A 214 0.34 7.25 -12.15
C ALA A 214 -0.62 8.09 -13.00
N LEU A 215 -1.71 8.56 -12.38
CA LEU A 215 -2.62 9.48 -13.03
C LEU A 215 -1.83 10.73 -13.40
N SER A 216 -2.14 11.31 -14.56
CA SER A 216 -1.56 12.63 -14.85
C SER A 216 -1.95 13.61 -13.76
N GLU A 217 -1.13 14.64 -13.56
CA GLU A 217 -1.36 15.68 -12.55
C GLU A 217 -2.77 16.28 -12.69
N GLN A 218 -3.22 16.51 -13.93
CA GLN A 218 -4.56 17.04 -14.24
C GLN A 218 -5.68 16.07 -13.84
N VAL A 219 -5.54 14.78 -14.14
CA VAL A 219 -6.57 13.78 -13.77
C VAL A 219 -6.65 13.60 -12.26
N SER A 220 -5.51 13.64 -11.57
CA SER A 220 -5.46 13.63 -10.10
C SER A 220 -6.19 14.84 -9.52
N GLN A 221 -5.92 16.04 -10.05
CA GLN A 221 -6.58 17.27 -9.63
C GLN A 221 -8.10 17.22 -9.85
N GLN A 222 -8.56 16.70 -10.99
CA GLN A 222 -9.99 16.51 -11.28
C GLN A 222 -10.65 15.52 -10.32
N ALA A 223 -9.98 14.40 -10.01
CA ALA A 223 -10.50 13.41 -9.07
C ALA A 223 -10.65 13.98 -7.65
N ILE A 224 -9.65 14.74 -7.18
CA ILE A 224 -9.71 15.46 -5.90
C ILE A 224 -10.85 16.49 -5.89
N ALA A 225 -10.96 17.29 -6.95
CA ALA A 225 -11.99 18.31 -7.09
C ALA A 225 -13.40 17.70 -7.05
N ALA A 226 -13.64 16.64 -7.82
CA ALA A 226 -14.92 15.93 -7.85
C ALA A 226 -15.29 15.32 -6.49
N TYR A 227 -14.31 14.80 -5.74
CA TYR A 227 -14.56 14.32 -4.38
C TYR A 227 -14.98 15.46 -3.46
N MET A 228 -14.22 16.55 -3.44
CA MET A 228 -14.49 17.71 -2.59
C MET A 228 -15.86 18.31 -2.89
N ALA A 229 -16.16 18.57 -4.16
CA ALA A 229 -17.41 19.17 -4.60
C ALA A 229 -18.65 18.32 -4.23
N ARG A 230 -18.53 16.99 -4.25
CA ARG A 230 -19.66 16.08 -4.00
C ARG A 230 -19.85 15.70 -2.53
N ASN A 231 -18.77 15.63 -1.74
CA ASN A 231 -18.82 15.02 -0.40
C ASN A 231 -18.47 15.99 0.75
N GLU A 232 -17.71 17.05 0.47
CA GLU A 232 -17.15 17.92 1.52
C GLU A 232 -17.67 19.37 1.44
N MET A 233 -18.44 19.72 0.40
CA MET A 233 -19.08 21.03 0.23
C MET A 233 -20.49 21.03 0.80
N TYR A 234 -20.61 21.35 2.10
CA TYR A 234 -21.86 21.40 2.84
C TYR A 234 -22.60 22.73 2.67
N SER A 235 -23.93 22.67 2.76
CA SER A 235 -24.76 23.87 2.90
C SER A 235 -24.48 24.59 4.23
N ASP A 236 -24.75 25.89 4.25
CA ASP A 236 -24.61 26.77 5.42
C ASP A 236 -23.17 26.80 5.97
N THR A 237 -22.18 26.60 5.10
CA THR A 237 -20.75 26.53 5.47
C THR A 237 -19.92 27.47 4.59
N LEU A 238 -19.04 28.23 5.23
CA LEU A 238 -18.08 29.13 4.59
C LEU A 238 -16.78 28.36 4.29
N TYR A 239 -16.34 28.39 3.04
CA TYR A 239 -15.09 27.78 2.60
C TYR A 239 -14.11 28.87 2.21
N ILE A 240 -12.96 28.89 2.88
CA ILE A 240 -11.81 29.71 2.52
C ILE A 240 -10.92 28.84 1.64
N VAL A 241 -10.74 29.24 0.38
CA VAL A 241 -10.00 28.46 -0.63
C VAL A 241 -8.67 29.16 -0.88
N GLY A 242 -7.59 28.52 -0.45
CA GLY A 242 -6.23 29.01 -0.61
C GLY A 242 -5.73 28.91 -2.06
N PRO A 243 -4.59 29.55 -2.35
CA PRO A 243 -4.03 29.62 -3.69
C PRO A 243 -3.49 28.26 -4.16
N GLY A 244 -3.40 28.11 -5.48
CA GLY A 244 -2.73 26.97 -6.11
C GLY A 244 -3.53 26.26 -7.21
N THR A 245 -2.82 25.41 -7.96
CA THR A 245 -3.39 24.68 -9.10
C THR A 245 -4.39 23.60 -8.70
N THR A 246 -4.21 22.99 -7.53
CA THR A 246 -5.09 21.92 -7.04
C THR A 246 -6.41 22.47 -6.49
N THR A 247 -6.36 23.59 -5.76
CA THR A 247 -7.57 24.31 -5.29
C THR A 247 -8.31 24.97 -6.46
N ARG A 248 -7.60 25.45 -7.48
CA ARG A 248 -8.20 25.90 -8.74
C ARG A 248 -9.06 24.82 -9.40
N ALA A 249 -8.62 23.57 -9.42
CA ALA A 249 -9.40 22.49 -10.02
C ALA A 249 -10.76 22.31 -9.32
N LEU A 250 -10.80 22.50 -7.99
CA LEU A 250 -12.06 22.53 -7.24
C LEU A 250 -12.96 23.70 -7.66
N MET A 251 -12.41 24.90 -7.80
CA MET A 251 -13.21 26.06 -8.23
C MET A 251 -13.80 25.86 -9.63
N ILE A 252 -13.04 25.27 -10.56
CA ILE A 252 -13.51 24.92 -11.90
C ILE A 252 -14.64 23.88 -11.82
N GLU A 253 -14.48 22.82 -11.02
CA GLU A 253 -15.52 21.80 -10.82
C GLU A 253 -16.82 22.38 -10.26
N LEU A 254 -16.71 23.39 -9.38
CA LEU A 254 -17.86 24.12 -8.83
C LEU A 254 -18.47 25.13 -9.82
N GLY A 255 -17.85 25.35 -10.98
CA GLY A 255 -18.28 26.35 -11.95
C GLY A 255 -18.10 27.80 -11.46
N LEU A 256 -17.14 28.04 -10.56
CA LEU A 256 -16.88 29.33 -9.95
C LEU A 256 -15.64 30.01 -10.53
N ASP A 257 -15.64 31.34 -10.51
CA ASP A 257 -14.46 32.15 -10.80
C ASP A 257 -13.40 32.00 -9.68
N PHE A 258 -12.12 32.18 -10.00
CA PHE A 258 -11.02 31.93 -9.07
C PHE A 258 -9.82 32.85 -9.29
N THR A 259 -8.96 32.90 -8.27
CA THR A 259 -7.66 33.58 -8.26
C THR A 259 -6.56 32.56 -8.01
N LEU A 260 -5.56 32.48 -8.90
CA LEU A 260 -4.52 31.45 -8.78
C LEU A 260 -3.60 31.66 -7.58
N LEU A 261 -3.27 32.92 -7.28
CA LEU A 261 -2.35 33.33 -6.22
C LEU A 261 -3.05 34.04 -5.05
N GLY A 262 -4.38 34.13 -5.12
CA GLY A 262 -5.22 34.77 -4.12
C GLY A 262 -5.92 33.77 -3.22
N VAL A 263 -6.55 34.28 -2.17
CA VAL A 263 -7.46 33.51 -1.33
C VAL A 263 -8.88 33.91 -1.69
N ASP A 264 -9.72 32.94 -2.05
CA ASP A 264 -11.11 33.17 -2.42
C ASP A 264 -12.04 32.60 -1.34
N VAL A 265 -13.27 33.12 -1.26
CA VAL A 265 -14.26 32.69 -0.26
C VAL A 265 -15.55 32.27 -0.92
N VAL A 266 -15.98 31.04 -0.61
CA VAL A 266 -17.18 30.41 -1.14
C VAL A 266 -18.17 30.15 -0.01
N TYR A 267 -19.44 30.46 -0.24
CA TYR A 267 -20.53 30.17 0.69
C TYR A 267 -21.75 29.67 -0.08
N ASN A 268 -22.33 28.55 0.34
CA ASN A 268 -23.49 27.93 -0.35
C ASN A 268 -23.27 27.75 -1.86
N GLY A 269 -22.09 27.28 -2.25
CA GLY A 269 -21.75 27.05 -3.66
C GLY A 269 -21.62 28.32 -4.50
N LYS A 270 -21.52 29.50 -3.88
CA LYS A 270 -21.31 30.78 -4.58
C LYS A 270 -20.04 31.45 -4.09
N LEU A 271 -19.27 32.01 -5.01
CA LEU A 271 -18.16 32.89 -4.68
C LEU A 271 -18.71 34.19 -4.08
N ILE A 272 -18.39 34.47 -2.83
CA ILE A 272 -18.85 35.68 -2.11
C ILE A 272 -17.78 36.75 -1.98
N ALA A 273 -16.51 36.36 -2.06
CA ALA A 273 -15.38 37.27 -2.07
C ALA A 273 -14.20 36.63 -2.82
N LYS A 274 -13.47 37.44 -3.57
CA LYS A 274 -12.37 37.03 -4.43
C LYS A 274 -11.10 37.77 -4.03
N ASP A 275 -9.97 37.07 -3.99
CA ASP A 275 -8.64 37.60 -3.64
C ASP A 275 -8.63 38.48 -2.37
N VAL A 276 -9.07 37.89 -1.26
CA VAL A 276 -9.31 38.62 -0.02
C VAL A 276 -8.06 38.80 0.84
N SER A 277 -8.02 39.92 1.57
CA SER A 277 -6.99 40.21 2.57
C SER A 277 -7.25 39.50 3.90
N GLU A 278 -6.22 39.43 4.76
CA GLU A 278 -6.33 38.91 6.14
C GLU A 278 -7.47 39.57 6.92
N GLU A 279 -7.57 40.91 6.89
CA GLU A 279 -8.61 41.65 7.62
C GLU A 279 -10.02 41.24 7.18
N THR A 280 -10.19 40.98 5.88
CA THR A 280 -11.45 40.50 5.32
C THR A 280 -11.75 39.08 5.79
N LEU A 281 -10.75 38.19 5.79
CA LEU A 281 -10.88 36.82 6.30
C LEU A 281 -11.29 36.81 7.78
N LEU A 282 -10.67 37.63 8.63
CA LEU A 282 -11.00 37.74 10.05
C LEU A 282 -12.45 38.20 10.28
N LYS A 283 -12.92 39.20 9.52
CA LYS A 283 -14.32 39.66 9.57
C LYS A 283 -15.29 38.55 9.18
N LEU A 284 -14.97 37.78 8.13
CA LEU A 284 -15.80 36.67 7.68
C LEU A 284 -15.79 35.50 8.69
N CYS A 285 -14.63 35.09 9.20
CA CYS A 285 -14.51 34.03 10.21
C CYS A 285 -15.28 34.36 11.50
N SER A 286 -15.31 35.64 11.89
CA SER A 286 -16.07 36.09 13.07
C SER A 286 -17.59 36.12 12.83
N ARG A 287 -18.02 36.26 11.57
CA ARG A 287 -19.44 36.38 11.19
C ARG A 287 -20.12 35.03 11.01
N TYR A 288 -19.42 34.04 10.46
CA TYR A 288 -19.98 32.73 10.11
C TYR A 288 -19.64 31.69 11.19
N LYS A 289 -20.62 30.87 11.57
CA LYS A 289 -20.44 29.83 12.60
C LYS A 289 -19.73 28.58 12.10
N LYS A 290 -19.99 28.19 10.86
CA LYS A 290 -19.40 27.00 10.21
C LYS A 290 -18.42 27.47 9.14
N ILE A 291 -17.15 27.21 9.39
CA ILE A 291 -16.08 27.61 8.49
C ILE A 291 -15.16 26.41 8.23
N LYS A 292 -14.65 26.33 7.01
CA LYS A 292 -13.70 25.31 6.57
C LYS A 292 -12.60 25.97 5.73
N LEU A 293 -11.40 25.43 5.81
CA LEU A 293 -10.23 25.92 5.09
C LEU A 293 -9.78 24.86 4.09
N ILE A 294 -9.59 25.25 2.84
CA ILE A 294 -9.11 24.36 1.77
C ILE A 294 -7.79 24.90 1.26
N VAL A 295 -6.71 24.12 1.36
CA VAL A 295 -5.37 24.53 0.96
C VAL A 295 -4.63 23.42 0.22
N THR A 296 -3.59 23.79 -0.53
CA THR A 296 -2.67 22.86 -1.19
C THR A 296 -1.24 23.21 -0.80
N PRO A 297 -0.35 22.23 -0.63
CA PRO A 297 1.07 22.50 -0.44
C PRO A 297 1.70 23.05 -1.72
N ILE A 298 2.78 23.80 -1.56
CA ILE A 298 3.64 24.27 -2.66
C ILE A 298 4.45 23.08 -3.18
N GLY A 299 4.27 22.75 -4.47
CA GLY A 299 4.93 21.61 -5.10
C GLY A 299 6.46 21.69 -5.01
N GLY A 300 7.10 20.59 -4.63
CA GLY A 300 8.56 20.47 -4.50
C GLY A 300 9.17 21.12 -3.24
N GLN A 301 8.45 22.03 -2.57
CA GLN A 301 8.96 22.70 -1.35
C GLN A 301 8.25 22.23 -0.07
N GLY A 302 7.02 21.74 -0.17
CA GLY A 302 6.29 21.17 0.96
C GLY A 302 5.67 22.19 1.92
N PHE A 303 5.83 23.50 1.71
CA PHE A 303 5.16 24.52 2.53
C PHE A 303 3.64 24.46 2.37
N LEU A 304 2.94 24.37 3.49
CA LEU A 304 1.48 24.42 3.58
C LEU A 304 0.97 25.82 3.96
N PHE A 305 1.64 26.47 4.91
CA PHE A 305 1.33 27.82 5.39
C PHE A 305 2.58 28.69 5.49
N GLY A 306 2.40 30.00 5.37
CA GLY A 306 3.47 31.00 5.53
C GLY A 306 4.04 31.53 4.22
N ARG A 307 4.10 30.66 3.20
CA ARG A 307 4.62 31.01 1.87
C ARG A 307 3.51 31.01 0.84
N GLY A 308 3.38 32.14 0.13
CA GLY A 308 2.40 32.29 -0.95
C GLY A 308 0.93 32.38 -0.51
N ASN A 309 0.64 32.28 0.79
CA ASN A 309 -0.72 32.36 1.35
C ASN A 309 -0.78 33.10 2.70
N GLN A 310 0.02 34.16 2.85
CA GLN A 310 0.16 34.93 4.10
C GLN A 310 -1.14 35.57 4.60
N GLN A 311 -2.14 35.72 3.74
CA GLN A 311 -3.48 36.16 4.14
C GLN A 311 -4.13 35.18 5.15
N ILE A 312 -3.75 33.89 5.11
CA ILE A 312 -4.13 32.86 6.09
C ILE A 312 -3.14 32.93 7.26
N SER A 313 -3.20 34.04 8.00
CA SER A 313 -2.30 34.33 9.11
C SER A 313 -2.58 33.44 10.33
N PRO A 314 -1.69 33.40 11.34
CA PRO A 314 -1.96 32.74 12.63
C PRO A 314 -3.30 33.15 13.25
N ARG A 315 -3.67 34.44 13.14
CA ARG A 315 -4.92 34.99 13.67
C ARG A 315 -6.15 34.39 12.98
N VAL A 316 -6.05 34.12 11.68
CA VAL A 316 -7.09 33.44 10.90
C VAL A 316 -7.11 31.95 11.24
N LEU A 317 -5.94 31.32 11.36
CA LEU A 317 -5.82 29.89 11.70
C LEU A 317 -6.41 29.55 13.08
N CYS A 318 -6.41 30.48 14.04
CA CYS A 318 -7.06 30.31 15.34
C CYS A 318 -8.56 29.96 15.27
N PHE A 319 -9.24 30.28 14.16
CA PHE A 319 -10.65 29.95 13.99
C PHE A 319 -10.89 28.49 13.54
N PHE A 320 -9.85 27.77 13.14
CA PHE A 320 -9.96 26.42 12.58
C PHE A 320 -9.38 25.38 13.52
N SER A 321 -10.13 24.30 13.73
CA SER A 321 -9.54 23.06 14.24
C SER A 321 -8.87 22.29 13.09
N ARG A 322 -8.05 21.30 13.43
CA ARG A 322 -7.44 20.42 12.42
C ARG A 322 -8.47 19.69 11.54
N ASN A 323 -9.68 19.46 12.05
CA ASN A 323 -10.78 18.82 11.32
C ASN A 323 -11.52 19.79 10.37
N ASP A 324 -11.21 21.09 10.46
CA ASP A 324 -11.77 22.12 9.59
C ASP A 324 -10.87 22.42 8.38
N ILE A 325 -9.66 21.85 8.35
CA ILE A 325 -8.65 22.08 7.32
C ILE A 325 -8.62 20.87 6.38
N PHE A 326 -8.97 21.12 5.13
CA PHE A 326 -8.84 20.19 4.01
C PHE A 326 -7.58 20.50 3.22
N ILE A 327 -6.68 19.53 3.17
CA ILE A 327 -5.46 19.64 2.37
C ILE A 327 -5.65 18.83 1.10
N LEU A 328 -5.49 19.49 -0.04
CA LEU A 328 -5.62 18.90 -1.36
C LEU A 328 -4.22 18.80 -1.97
N SER A 329 -3.77 17.60 -2.31
CA SER A 329 -2.48 17.42 -2.98
C SER A 329 -2.49 16.21 -3.88
N THR A 330 -1.92 16.34 -5.08
CA THR A 330 -1.74 15.18 -5.94
C THR A 330 -0.67 14.23 -5.35
N PRO A 331 -0.73 12.93 -5.68
CA PRO A 331 0.31 11.98 -5.28
C PRO A 331 1.70 12.41 -5.75
N ALA A 332 1.81 13.01 -6.94
CA ALA A 332 3.08 13.49 -7.49
C ALA A 332 3.71 14.60 -6.63
N LYS A 333 2.92 15.57 -6.15
CA LYS A 333 3.40 16.64 -5.25
C LYS A 333 3.92 16.09 -3.93
N LEU A 334 3.23 15.10 -3.35
CA LEU A 334 3.68 14.46 -2.11
C LEU A 334 4.91 13.58 -2.32
N HIS A 335 5.01 12.91 -3.47
CA HIS A 335 6.16 12.08 -3.80
C HIS A 335 7.43 12.90 -3.99
N ALA A 336 7.31 14.10 -4.56
CA ALA A 336 8.41 15.04 -4.74
C ALA A 336 9.05 15.53 -3.42
N LEU A 337 8.40 15.30 -2.28
CA LEU A 337 8.94 15.62 -0.96
C LEU A 337 9.88 14.52 -0.42
N GLU A 338 9.99 13.38 -1.10
CA GLU A 338 10.85 12.25 -0.71
C GLU A 338 10.66 11.75 0.73
N GLY A 339 9.47 11.97 1.30
CA GLY A 339 9.10 11.59 2.67
C GLY A 339 9.38 12.66 3.73
N ALA A 340 9.84 13.85 3.34
CA ALA A 340 9.90 15.01 4.23
C ALA A 340 8.47 15.47 4.63
N PRO A 341 8.27 15.96 5.86
CA PRO A 341 6.97 16.48 6.29
C PRO A 341 6.58 17.73 5.50
N LEU A 342 5.28 18.05 5.49
CA LEU A 342 4.83 19.38 5.10
C LEU A 342 5.31 20.40 6.13
N LEU A 343 5.66 21.59 5.65
CA LEU A 343 6.26 22.64 6.46
C LEU A 343 5.24 23.74 6.76
N MET A 344 5.28 24.25 7.99
CA MET A 344 4.55 25.45 8.40
C MET A 344 5.54 26.50 8.88
N ASP A 345 5.36 27.71 8.35
CA ASP A 345 6.16 28.91 8.70
C ASP A 345 5.17 30.07 8.88
N THR A 346 4.23 29.93 9.82
CA THR A 346 3.17 30.94 10.01
C THR A 346 3.68 32.18 10.76
N GLY A 347 4.87 32.09 11.36
CA GLY A 347 5.44 33.12 12.23
C GLY A 347 4.94 33.07 13.67
N ASP A 348 4.10 32.09 14.03
CA ASP A 348 3.62 31.84 15.39
C ASP A 348 3.86 30.38 15.79
N ALA A 349 4.90 30.17 16.59
CA ALA A 349 5.32 28.84 17.04
C ALA A 349 4.21 28.08 17.80
N THR A 350 3.29 28.78 18.46
CA THR A 350 2.20 28.14 19.20
C THR A 350 1.20 27.51 18.25
N ILE A 351 0.80 28.25 17.21
CA ILE A 351 -0.12 27.76 16.18
C ILE A 351 0.54 26.65 15.35
N ASP A 352 1.81 26.83 15.00
CA ASP A 352 2.56 25.81 14.26
C ASP A 352 2.64 24.50 15.06
N GLN A 353 2.82 24.57 16.38
CA GLN A 353 2.85 23.40 17.23
C GLN A 353 1.47 22.73 17.39
N ILE A 354 0.39 23.51 17.50
CA ILE A 354 -0.99 23.00 17.58
C ILE A 354 -1.39 22.25 16.29
N LEU A 355 -0.96 22.76 15.14
CA LEU A 355 -1.31 22.19 13.84
C LEU A 355 -0.36 21.06 13.39
N SER A 356 0.77 20.87 14.08
CA SER A 356 1.76 19.83 13.78
C SER A 356 1.24 18.40 14.04
N GLY A 357 1.91 17.42 13.42
CA GLY A 357 1.58 16.00 13.49
C GLY A 357 0.90 15.47 12.22
N TYR A 358 0.28 14.29 12.30
CA TYR A 358 -0.32 13.65 11.13
C TYR A 358 -1.70 14.21 10.79
N ILE A 359 -1.89 14.61 9.53
CA ILE A 359 -3.17 15.09 9.00
C ILE A 359 -3.59 14.30 7.77
N ARG A 360 -4.88 14.25 7.51
CA ARG A 360 -5.46 13.62 6.33
C ARG A 360 -5.36 14.56 5.12
N ILE A 361 -4.79 14.07 4.03
CA ILE A 361 -4.70 14.77 2.74
C ILE A 361 -5.56 14.04 1.72
N VAL A 362 -6.35 14.78 0.94
CA VAL A 362 -7.13 14.25 -0.18
C VAL A 362 -6.22 14.16 -1.40
N THR A 363 -6.03 12.95 -1.93
CA THR A 363 -5.11 12.67 -3.04
C THR A 363 -5.77 12.20 -4.33
N GLY A 364 -7.05 11.85 -4.27
CA GLY A 364 -7.84 11.35 -5.39
C GLY A 364 -9.33 11.31 -5.06
N PHE A 365 -10.12 10.64 -5.90
CA PHE A 365 -11.56 10.52 -5.64
C PHE A 365 -11.82 9.50 -4.53
N ASN A 366 -12.20 9.99 -3.33
CA ASN A 366 -12.35 9.16 -2.13
C ASN A 366 -11.04 8.44 -1.73
N GLU A 367 -9.89 9.04 -2.06
CA GLU A 367 -8.56 8.56 -1.70
C GLU A 367 -7.87 9.54 -0.77
N PHE A 368 -7.25 9.01 0.29
CA PHE A 368 -6.61 9.82 1.32
C PHE A 368 -5.28 9.23 1.75
N VAL A 369 -4.38 10.10 2.20
CA VAL A 369 -3.11 9.74 2.82
C VAL A 369 -2.97 10.49 4.13
N MET A 370 -2.46 9.83 5.18
CA MET A 370 -2.02 10.50 6.39
C MET A 370 -0.58 10.99 6.17
N TYR A 371 -0.35 12.28 6.36
CA TYR A 371 0.96 12.91 6.12
C TYR A 371 1.37 13.77 7.31
N ALA A 372 2.66 13.78 7.62
CA ALA A 372 3.20 14.57 8.72
C ALA A 372 3.29 16.05 8.33
N ILE A 373 2.84 16.92 9.22
CA ILE A 373 3.13 18.36 9.19
C ILE A 373 4.07 18.67 10.36
N SER A 374 5.09 19.48 10.10
CA SER A 374 6.01 20.02 11.10
C SER A 374 6.05 21.54 11.06
N ALA A 375 6.15 22.15 12.23
CA ALA A 375 6.70 23.49 12.37
C ALA A 375 8.14 23.53 11.84
N MET A 376 8.54 24.66 11.26
CA MET A 376 9.90 24.89 10.77
C MET A 376 10.89 25.16 11.91
#